data_AF-A0A7C5NYK9-F1
#
_entry.id   AF-A0A7C5NYK9-F1
#
_cell.length_a   1.000
_cell.length_b   1.000
_cell.length_c   1.000
_cell.angle_alpha   90.00
_cell.angle_beta   90.00
_cell.angle_gamma   90.00
#
_symmetry.space_group_name_H-M   'P 1'
#
loop_
_entity.id
_entity.type
_entity.pdbx_description
1 polymer ?
#
loop_
_entity_poly.entity_id
_entity_poly.type
_entity_poly.pdbx_seq_one_letter_code
_entity_poly.pdbx_strand_id
1 'polypeptide(L)'
;MNLRLQIFILLFLCGVLCAKGEKVVLRIRAANRFPDKPEKVHIRSNLPSGITTNDIISLGGLELGYDVGNDCYYVHGEVTLAPKEIRTFEVELRDIWQIPAEKLEELRKHTESLAKLLENTEFSATSAQLKTEILKRIDEIIARQKEFAVKPGMKVLSHITAYEQNLALLKKIRFDVGALENLALGAGKDPGALFGEVPNAPKPPTDIPIQPDHYGSVIFRVIYRNPSDTDKLKINIRRELPPEVKSEDVLDGGGLEVATDSRTGRTYLYKEGVELLPGQSVRFDAKIRDKWNINLPLIKTVRINCQDVLTKVEAIGGYKSLEEDLRNILSELDAIEKENGPGTFGPAYIYFYRRQSERIRTLAEKVANISARLQPKKPARLGIPGKPPTPKTTWMIIYIILGFLAILSLLFFLRW
;
A
#
# COMPACT_ATOMS: atom_id res chain seq x y z
N MET A 1 16.06 -43.49 -50.91
CA MET A 1 15.37 -42.30 -51.48
C MET A 1 14.18 -42.00 -50.57
N ASN A 2 14.04 -40.73 -50.15
CA ASN A 2 12.96 -40.14 -49.32
C ASN A 2 13.11 -40.15 -47.78
N LEU A 3 14.03 -39.28 -47.34
CA LEU A 3 13.88 -38.16 -46.40
C LEU A 3 12.53 -37.95 -45.67
N ARG A 4 12.62 -37.50 -44.39
CA ARG A 4 11.68 -36.68 -43.55
C ARG A 4 11.26 -37.39 -42.26
N LEU A 5 11.19 -36.80 -41.07
CA LEU A 5 11.50 -35.46 -40.54
C LEU A 5 11.48 -35.62 -39.01
N GLN A 6 12.48 -35.11 -38.30
CA GLN A 6 12.53 -35.07 -36.84
C GLN A 6 11.40 -34.18 -36.27
N ILE A 7 10.67 -34.66 -35.27
CA ILE A 7 9.88 -33.82 -34.36
C ILE A 7 10.25 -34.25 -32.94
N PHE A 8 11.15 -33.49 -32.32
CA PHE A 8 11.39 -33.53 -30.88
C PHE A 8 10.31 -32.65 -30.22
N ILE A 9 9.34 -33.27 -29.57
CA ILE A 9 8.38 -32.57 -28.70
C ILE A 9 9.09 -32.35 -27.36
N LEU A 10 9.64 -31.15 -27.17
CA LEU A 10 10.13 -30.67 -25.89
C LEU A 10 8.92 -30.25 -25.05
N LEU A 11 8.45 -31.16 -24.19
CA LEU A 11 7.37 -30.90 -23.25
C LEU A 11 7.91 -29.99 -22.14
N PHE A 12 7.69 -28.68 -22.29
CA PHE A 12 7.91 -27.70 -21.22
C PHE A 12 6.85 -27.93 -20.15
N LEU A 13 7.21 -28.68 -19.11
CA LEU A 13 6.42 -28.81 -17.89
C LEU A 13 6.50 -27.45 -17.16
N CYS A 14 5.64 -26.51 -17.54
CA CYS A 14 5.42 -25.28 -16.79
C CYS A 14 4.64 -25.67 -15.53
N GLY A 15 5.36 -26.00 -14.46
CA GLY A 15 4.80 -26.24 -13.14
C GLY A 15 4.19 -24.94 -12.63
N VAL A 16 2.89 -24.77 -12.84
CA VAL A 16 2.11 -23.83 -12.05
C VAL A 16 2.14 -24.35 -10.62
N LEU A 17 2.99 -23.75 -9.78
CA LEU A 17 2.90 -23.88 -8.33
C LEU A 17 1.53 -23.34 -7.91
N CYS A 18 0.55 -24.23 -7.90
CA CYS A 18 -0.75 -23.96 -7.32
C CYS A 18 -0.52 -23.89 -5.82
N ALA A 19 -0.28 -22.68 -5.30
CA ALA A 19 -0.29 -22.41 -3.88
C ALA A 19 -1.64 -22.91 -3.34
N LYS A 20 -1.62 -23.96 -2.51
CA LYS A 20 -2.77 -24.44 -1.75
C LYS A 20 -3.15 -23.36 -0.73
N GLY A 21 -3.83 -22.32 -1.18
CA GLY A 21 -4.51 -21.40 -0.26
C GLY A 21 -5.67 -22.14 0.40
N GLU A 22 -5.75 -22.09 1.72
CA GLU A 22 -6.97 -22.48 2.44
C GLU A 22 -8.14 -21.62 1.95
N LYS A 23 -9.37 -22.12 2.07
CA LYS A 23 -10.57 -21.50 1.50
C LYS A 23 -11.39 -20.82 2.58
N VAL A 24 -11.78 -19.57 2.36
CA VAL A 24 -12.71 -18.82 3.22
C VAL A 24 -14.07 -18.75 2.55
N VAL A 25 -15.13 -19.07 3.29
CA VAL A 25 -16.51 -18.98 2.79
C VAL A 25 -17.26 -17.87 3.51
N LEU A 26 -17.65 -16.84 2.76
CA LEU A 26 -18.50 -15.76 3.23
C LEU A 26 -19.97 -16.12 3.00
N ARG A 27 -20.75 -16.14 4.07
CA ARG A 27 -22.19 -16.42 4.02
C ARG A 27 -23.00 -15.14 4.05
N ILE A 28 -23.60 -14.80 2.92
CA ILE A 28 -24.47 -13.62 2.78
C ILE A 28 -25.92 -14.09 2.90
N ARG A 29 -26.66 -13.55 3.87
CA ARG A 29 -28.07 -13.90 4.10
C ARG A 29 -28.98 -12.80 3.58
N ALA A 30 -29.90 -13.17 2.71
CA ALA A 30 -31.02 -12.34 2.31
C ALA A 30 -32.31 -12.93 2.90
N ALA A 31 -33.15 -12.09 3.48
CA ALA A 31 -34.40 -12.51 4.11
C ALA A 31 -35.54 -11.63 3.60
N ASN A 32 -36.65 -12.27 3.22
CA ASN A 32 -37.90 -11.57 2.98
C ASN A 32 -38.51 -11.16 4.33
N ARG A 33 -38.74 -9.85 4.50
CA ARG A 33 -39.29 -9.30 5.75
C ARG A 33 -40.80 -9.43 5.83
N PHE A 34 -41.47 -9.69 4.70
CA PHE A 34 -42.91 -9.77 4.63
C PHE A 34 -43.42 -11.21 4.86
N PRO A 35 -44.49 -11.36 5.66
CA PRO A 35 -45.02 -12.66 6.01
C PRO A 35 -45.85 -13.32 4.92
N ASP A 36 -46.43 -12.52 4.00
CA ASP A 36 -47.51 -13.00 3.12
C ASP A 36 -47.28 -12.71 1.62
N LYS A 37 -46.21 -11.98 1.26
CA LYS A 37 -45.93 -11.62 -0.14
C LYS A 37 -44.48 -11.90 -0.53
N PRO A 38 -44.23 -12.39 -1.76
CA PRO A 38 -42.88 -12.48 -2.28
C PRO A 38 -42.29 -11.08 -2.45
N GLU A 39 -41.00 -10.93 -2.17
CA GLU A 39 -40.27 -9.68 -2.27
C GLU A 39 -39.04 -9.86 -3.14
N LYS A 40 -38.79 -8.91 -4.05
CA LYS A 40 -37.57 -8.85 -4.83
C LYS A 40 -36.51 -8.09 -4.03
N VAL A 41 -35.57 -8.83 -3.44
CA VAL A 41 -34.53 -8.28 -2.57
C VAL A 41 -33.26 -8.02 -3.40
N HIS A 42 -32.77 -6.78 -3.34
CA HIS A 42 -31.45 -6.44 -3.90
C HIS A 42 -30.38 -6.71 -2.86
N ILE A 43 -29.45 -7.60 -3.21
CA ILE A 43 -28.32 -7.96 -2.37
C ILE A 43 -27.14 -7.10 -2.81
N ARG A 44 -26.48 -6.44 -1.86
CA ARG A 44 -25.18 -5.79 -2.05
C ARG A 44 -24.35 -5.99 -0.79
N SER A 45 -23.16 -6.56 -0.93
CA SER A 45 -22.24 -6.77 0.19
C SER A 45 -20.81 -6.51 -0.27
N ASN A 46 -20.11 -5.62 0.45
CA ASN A 46 -18.71 -5.34 0.17
C ASN A 46 -17.85 -6.50 0.67
N LEU A 47 -16.93 -6.95 -0.18
CA LEU A 47 -15.90 -7.88 0.22
C LEU A 47 -14.86 -7.15 1.09
N PRO A 48 -14.18 -7.86 2.02
CA PRO A 48 -13.09 -7.25 2.77
C PRO A 48 -12.02 -6.61 1.86
N SER A 49 -11.34 -5.59 2.37
CA SER A 49 -10.29 -4.89 1.62
C SER A 49 -9.12 -5.82 1.27
N GLY A 50 -8.43 -5.52 0.16
CA GLY A 50 -7.26 -6.26 -0.30
C GLY A 50 -7.54 -7.51 -1.14
N ILE A 51 -8.81 -7.95 -1.25
CA ILE A 51 -9.21 -9.03 -2.16
C ILE A 51 -9.07 -8.57 -3.61
N THR A 52 -8.50 -9.42 -4.46
CA THR A 52 -8.45 -9.23 -5.91
C THR A 52 -9.37 -10.23 -6.63
N THR A 53 -9.57 -10.04 -7.93
CA THR A 53 -10.32 -11.00 -8.76
C THR A 53 -9.72 -12.40 -8.76
N ASN A 54 -8.41 -12.54 -8.54
CA ASN A 54 -7.72 -13.82 -8.49
C ASN A 54 -7.95 -14.59 -7.18
N ASP A 55 -8.41 -13.90 -6.14
CA ASP A 55 -8.69 -14.49 -4.84
C ASP A 55 -10.14 -15.00 -4.76
N ILE A 56 -10.98 -14.69 -5.74
CA ILE A 56 -12.38 -15.13 -5.78
C ILE A 56 -12.46 -16.49 -6.48
N ILE A 57 -12.90 -17.51 -5.75
CA ILE A 57 -13.06 -18.88 -6.25
C ILE A 57 -14.48 -19.07 -6.82
N SER A 58 -15.49 -18.59 -6.10
CA SER A 58 -16.90 -18.69 -6.50
C SER A 58 -17.70 -17.53 -5.93
N LEU A 59 -18.61 -16.96 -6.74
CA LEU A 59 -19.50 -15.88 -6.34
C LEU A 59 -20.85 -16.37 -5.78
N GLY A 60 -21.07 -17.68 -5.72
CA GLY A 60 -22.30 -18.24 -5.17
C GLY A 60 -23.57 -17.84 -5.92
N GLY A 61 -23.47 -17.51 -7.22
CA GLY A 61 -24.58 -17.03 -8.05
C GLY A 61 -24.83 -15.52 -7.99
N LEU A 62 -23.94 -14.75 -7.36
CA LEU A 62 -23.94 -13.29 -7.39
C LEU A 62 -23.00 -12.75 -8.47
N GLU A 63 -23.13 -11.47 -8.79
CA GLU A 63 -22.27 -10.72 -9.70
C GLU A 63 -21.22 -9.93 -8.92
N LEU A 64 -20.04 -9.73 -9.55
CA LEU A 64 -18.93 -8.99 -8.96
C LEU A 64 -18.88 -7.57 -9.51
N GLY A 65 -18.94 -6.58 -8.63
CA GLY A 65 -18.64 -5.19 -8.93
C GLY A 65 -17.37 -4.72 -8.24
N TYR A 66 -16.80 -3.62 -8.73
CA TYR A 66 -15.67 -2.93 -8.08
C TYR A 66 -16.10 -1.50 -7.74
N ASP A 67 -15.96 -1.14 -6.47
CA ASP A 67 -16.24 0.20 -5.99
C ASP A 67 -14.94 1.01 -6.01
N VAL A 68 -14.74 1.79 -7.08
CA VAL A 68 -13.57 2.67 -7.27
C VAL A 68 -13.40 3.62 -6.09
N GLY A 69 -14.50 3.99 -5.45
CA GLY A 69 -14.51 4.92 -4.35
C GLY A 69 -13.95 4.33 -3.05
N ASN A 70 -14.33 3.10 -2.75
CA ASN A 70 -13.91 2.40 -1.54
C ASN A 70 -12.70 1.48 -1.77
N ASP A 71 -12.18 1.43 -3.00
CA ASP A 71 -11.10 0.56 -3.46
C ASP A 71 -11.31 -0.91 -3.03
N CYS A 72 -12.53 -1.39 -3.18
CA CYS A 72 -12.91 -2.75 -2.81
C CYS A 72 -13.89 -3.37 -3.79
N TYR A 73 -13.83 -4.70 -3.89
CA TYR A 73 -14.83 -5.45 -4.62
C TYR A 73 -16.09 -5.61 -3.78
N TYR A 74 -17.24 -5.71 -4.45
CA TYR A 74 -18.50 -6.02 -3.81
C TYR A 74 -19.26 -7.04 -4.65
N VAL A 75 -20.05 -7.87 -4.00
CA VAL A 75 -20.97 -8.78 -4.67
C VAL A 75 -22.38 -8.21 -4.65
N HIS A 76 -23.10 -8.35 -5.76
CA HIS A 76 -24.48 -7.91 -5.89
C HIS A 76 -25.34 -8.88 -6.69
N GLY A 77 -26.65 -8.77 -6.52
CA GLY A 77 -27.60 -9.58 -7.28
C GLY A 77 -29.03 -9.29 -6.85
N GLU A 78 -29.98 -9.67 -7.70
CA GLU A 78 -31.41 -9.55 -7.42
C GLU A 78 -32.01 -10.94 -7.28
N VAL A 79 -32.71 -11.20 -6.17
CA VAL A 79 -33.39 -12.48 -5.94
C VAL A 79 -34.81 -12.24 -5.48
N THR A 80 -35.75 -12.99 -6.05
CA THR A 80 -37.13 -13.04 -5.57
C THR A 80 -37.22 -14.09 -4.48
N LEU A 81 -37.59 -13.67 -3.26
CA LEU A 81 -37.73 -14.55 -2.10
C LEU A 81 -39.22 -14.73 -1.78
N ALA A 82 -39.62 -15.97 -1.48
CA ALA A 82 -40.96 -16.29 -0.98
C ALA A 82 -41.20 -15.67 0.40
N PRO A 83 -42.47 -15.58 0.87
CA PRO A 83 -42.77 -15.01 2.18
C PRO A 83 -42.02 -15.74 3.30
N LYS A 84 -41.37 -14.96 4.19
CA LYS A 84 -40.48 -15.45 5.27
C LYS A 84 -39.29 -16.32 4.82
N GLU A 85 -38.99 -16.41 3.53
CA GLU A 85 -37.84 -17.18 3.05
C GLU A 85 -36.53 -16.47 3.42
N ILE A 86 -35.56 -17.26 3.87
CA ILE A 86 -34.18 -16.83 4.10
C ILE A 86 -33.28 -17.64 3.16
N ARG A 87 -32.62 -16.96 2.22
CA ARG A 87 -31.66 -17.58 1.31
C ARG A 87 -30.24 -17.18 1.69
N THR A 88 -29.35 -18.16 1.75
CA THR A 88 -27.93 -17.93 2.03
C THR A 88 -27.13 -18.15 0.75
N PHE A 89 -26.29 -17.18 0.41
CA PHE A 89 -25.33 -17.23 -0.69
C PHE A 89 -23.94 -17.46 -0.09
N GLU A 90 -23.19 -18.38 -0.67
CA GLU A 90 -21.84 -18.72 -0.22
C GLU A 90 -20.83 -18.19 -1.25
N VAL A 91 -20.11 -17.13 -0.90
CA VAL A 91 -19.02 -16.58 -1.70
C VAL A 91 -17.72 -17.19 -1.20
N GLU A 92 -17.00 -17.86 -2.09
CA GLU A 92 -15.79 -18.60 -1.78
C GLU A 92 -14.57 -17.80 -2.21
N LEU A 93 -13.65 -17.61 -1.27
CA LEU A 93 -12.44 -16.83 -1.44
C LEU A 93 -11.22 -17.69 -1.08
N ARG A 94 -10.09 -17.39 -1.70
CA ARG A 94 -8.77 -17.80 -1.24
C ARG A 94 -8.45 -17.05 0.05
N ASP A 95 -7.92 -17.76 1.04
CA ASP A 95 -7.45 -17.13 2.26
C ASP A 95 -6.19 -16.31 1.97
N ILE A 96 -6.31 -14.99 2.16
CA ILE A 96 -5.22 -14.02 2.04
C ILE A 96 -4.84 -13.42 3.40
N TRP A 97 -5.53 -13.81 4.48
CA TRP A 97 -5.33 -13.26 5.84
C TRP A 97 -4.43 -14.14 6.67
N GLN A 98 -3.37 -14.64 6.04
CA GLN A 98 -2.32 -15.41 6.67
C GLN A 98 -0.97 -14.86 6.25
N ILE A 99 -0.08 -14.65 7.22
CA ILE A 99 1.32 -14.38 6.93
C ILE A 99 1.95 -15.73 6.52
N PRO A 100 2.55 -15.84 5.32
CA PRO A 100 3.16 -17.07 4.84
C PRO A 100 4.21 -17.59 5.82
N ALA A 101 4.23 -18.90 6.06
CA ALA A 101 5.15 -19.52 7.00
C ALA A 101 6.61 -19.36 6.53
N GLU A 102 6.85 -19.36 5.22
CA GLU A 102 8.17 -19.16 4.62
C GLU A 102 8.74 -17.79 5.02
N LYS A 103 7.90 -16.75 5.03
CA LYS A 103 8.30 -15.38 5.38
C LYS A 103 8.71 -15.26 6.85
N LEU A 104 7.97 -15.93 7.75
CA LEU A 104 8.30 -15.94 9.17
C LEU A 104 9.59 -16.73 9.44
N GLU A 105 9.81 -17.81 8.69
CA GLU A 105 11.01 -18.63 8.80
C GLU A 105 12.26 -17.92 8.24
N GLU A 106 12.10 -17.18 7.14
CA GLU A 106 13.16 -16.32 6.60
C GLU A 106 13.58 -15.25 7.61
N LEU A 107 12.62 -14.57 8.25
CA LEU A 107 12.89 -13.61 9.33
C LEU A 107 13.57 -14.26 10.53
N ARG A 108 13.17 -15.48 10.91
CA ARG A 108 13.81 -16.25 11.97
C ARG A 108 15.28 -16.51 11.65
N LYS A 109 15.56 -17.09 10.48
CA LYS A 109 16.93 -17.41 10.03
C LYS A 109 17.80 -16.17 9.93
N HIS A 110 17.27 -15.08 9.40
CA HIS A 110 17.97 -13.81 9.29
C HIS A 110 18.29 -13.20 10.66
N THR A 111 17.34 -13.25 11.60
CA THR A 111 17.56 -12.79 12.99
C THR A 111 18.67 -13.61 13.65
N GLU A 112 18.68 -14.92 13.44
CA GLU A 112 19.70 -15.81 13.98
C GLU A 112 21.09 -15.59 13.37
N SER A 113 21.17 -15.36 12.05
CA SER A 113 22.44 -15.08 11.38
C SER A 113 23.03 -13.75 11.83
N LEU A 114 22.22 -12.70 11.95
CA LEU A 114 22.65 -11.39 12.47
C LEU A 114 23.15 -11.47 13.91
N ALA A 115 22.43 -12.19 14.78
CA ALA A 115 22.86 -12.36 16.16
C ALA A 115 24.23 -13.07 16.24
N LYS A 116 24.42 -14.15 15.47
CA LYS A 116 25.70 -14.87 15.39
C LYS A 116 26.84 -13.98 14.90
N LEU A 117 26.56 -13.16 13.89
CA LEU A 117 27.53 -12.21 13.33
C LEU A 117 27.94 -11.14 14.35
N LEU A 118 27.08 -10.84 15.32
CA LEU A 118 27.32 -9.87 16.39
C LEU A 118 27.87 -10.47 17.70
N GLU A 119 27.98 -11.80 17.83
CA GLU A 119 28.35 -12.47 19.09
C GLU A 119 29.71 -12.01 19.64
N ASN A 120 30.66 -11.69 18.75
CA ASN A 120 32.03 -11.25 19.09
C ASN A 120 32.22 -9.73 19.02
N THR A 121 31.14 -8.96 19.17
CA THR A 121 31.16 -7.49 19.12
C THR A 121 30.68 -6.89 20.44
N GLU A 122 30.87 -5.59 20.62
CA GLU A 122 30.32 -4.83 21.75
C GLU A 122 28.78 -4.88 21.82
N PHE A 123 28.11 -5.26 20.72
CA PHE A 123 26.66 -5.35 20.61
C PHE A 123 26.09 -6.73 20.96
N SER A 124 26.92 -7.69 21.37
CA SER A 124 26.53 -9.09 21.62
C SER A 124 25.37 -9.24 22.62
N ALA A 125 25.41 -8.51 23.74
CA ALA A 125 24.33 -8.56 24.73
C ALA A 125 23.00 -8.01 24.19
N THR A 126 23.05 -6.88 23.48
CA THR A 126 21.87 -6.26 22.86
C THR A 126 21.31 -7.12 21.73
N SER A 127 22.17 -7.74 20.92
CA SER A 127 21.74 -8.60 19.82
C SER A 127 21.05 -9.88 20.33
N ALA A 128 21.55 -10.47 21.42
CA ALA A 128 20.92 -11.63 22.05
C ALA A 128 19.52 -11.31 22.63
N GLN A 129 19.36 -10.12 23.24
CA GLN A 129 18.07 -9.64 23.72
C GLN A 129 17.07 -9.44 22.58
N LEU A 130 17.46 -8.69 21.53
CA LEU A 130 16.61 -8.45 20.36
C LEU A 130 16.22 -9.76 19.66
N LYS A 131 17.16 -10.69 19.48
CA LYS A 131 16.88 -12.02 18.94
C LYS A 131 15.78 -12.71 19.75
N THR A 132 15.90 -12.75 21.06
CA THR A 132 14.92 -13.41 21.94
C THR A 132 13.53 -12.79 21.81
N GLU A 133 13.45 -11.45 21.77
CA GLU A 133 12.17 -10.75 21.58
C GLU A 133 11.54 -11.00 20.21
N ILE A 134 12.34 -10.95 19.14
CA ILE A 134 11.89 -11.21 17.78
C ILE A 134 11.33 -12.62 17.66
N LEU A 135 12.08 -13.63 18.10
CA LEU A 135 11.67 -15.03 18.02
C LEU A 135 10.38 -15.27 18.81
N LYS A 136 10.27 -14.70 20.02
CA LYS A 136 9.04 -14.76 20.82
C LYS A 136 7.84 -14.19 20.08
N ARG A 137 7.98 -13.05 19.41
CA ARG A 137 6.88 -12.42 18.65
C ARG A 137 6.53 -13.20 17.39
N ILE A 138 7.52 -13.83 16.73
CA ILE A 138 7.26 -14.74 15.60
C ILE A 138 6.43 -15.94 16.09
N ASP A 139 6.80 -16.54 17.23
CA ASP A 139 6.06 -17.65 17.81
C ASP A 139 4.62 -17.25 18.21
N GLU A 140 4.44 -16.03 18.72
CA GLU A 140 3.12 -15.46 19.01
C GLU A 140 2.25 -15.33 17.75
N ILE A 141 2.81 -14.85 16.63
CA ILE A 141 2.11 -14.79 15.34
C ILE A 141 1.69 -16.20 14.90
N ILE A 142 2.62 -17.16 14.96
CA ILE A 142 2.35 -18.55 14.54
C ILE A 142 1.25 -19.17 15.40
N ALA A 143 1.31 -18.98 16.72
CA ALA A 143 0.29 -19.48 17.64
C ALA A 143 -1.07 -18.84 17.36
N ARG A 144 -1.13 -17.52 17.17
CA ARG A 144 -2.38 -16.80 16.85
C ARG A 144 -2.96 -17.25 15.51
N GLN A 145 -2.14 -17.43 14.47
CA GLN A 145 -2.64 -17.94 13.19
C GLN A 145 -3.23 -19.35 13.31
N LYS A 146 -2.67 -20.22 14.16
CA LYS A 146 -3.21 -21.57 14.41
C LYS A 146 -4.51 -21.55 15.23
N GLU A 147 -4.58 -20.66 16.21
CA GLU A 147 -5.76 -20.46 17.06
C GLU A 147 -6.95 -19.95 16.24
N PHE A 148 -6.72 -18.92 15.43
CA PHE A 148 -7.75 -18.26 14.63
C PHE A 148 -7.86 -18.78 13.19
N ALA A 149 -7.26 -19.93 12.87
CA ALA A 149 -7.38 -20.57 11.55
C ALA A 149 -8.84 -20.85 11.19
N VAL A 150 -9.13 -20.88 9.89
CA VAL A 150 -10.48 -21.05 9.34
C VAL A 150 -10.96 -22.48 9.62
N LYS A 151 -11.71 -22.65 10.72
CA LYS A 151 -12.29 -23.93 11.16
C LYS A 151 -13.82 -23.84 11.20
N PRO A 152 -14.55 -24.97 11.10
CA PRO A 152 -16.00 -24.98 11.25
C PRO A 152 -16.42 -24.30 12.57
N GLY A 153 -17.27 -23.28 12.48
CA GLY A 153 -17.74 -22.49 13.63
C GLY A 153 -16.94 -21.22 13.96
N MET A 154 -15.77 -21.01 13.34
CA MET A 154 -15.02 -19.76 13.49
C MET A 154 -15.67 -18.61 12.72
N LYS A 155 -15.76 -17.45 13.37
CA LYS A 155 -16.23 -16.23 12.71
C LYS A 155 -15.12 -15.68 11.82
N VAL A 156 -15.40 -15.49 10.53
CA VAL A 156 -14.44 -14.93 9.55
C VAL A 156 -13.89 -13.59 10.02
N LEU A 157 -14.73 -12.74 10.63
CA LEU A 157 -14.28 -11.46 11.19
C LEU A 157 -13.18 -11.64 12.26
N SER A 158 -13.27 -12.65 13.12
CA SER A 158 -12.23 -12.92 14.14
C SER A 158 -10.91 -13.35 13.51
N HIS A 159 -10.96 -14.12 12.41
CA HIS A 159 -9.78 -14.50 11.64
C HIS A 159 -9.11 -13.26 11.01
N ILE A 160 -9.89 -12.37 10.39
CA ILE A 160 -9.39 -11.11 9.80
C ILE A 160 -8.80 -10.20 10.88
N THR A 161 -9.47 -10.02 12.02
CA THR A 161 -8.94 -9.20 13.12
C THR A 161 -7.64 -9.77 13.69
N ALA A 162 -7.53 -11.10 13.82
CA ALA A 162 -6.28 -11.74 14.26
C ALA A 162 -5.13 -11.49 13.28
N TYR A 163 -5.42 -11.50 11.97
CA TYR A 163 -4.45 -11.13 10.94
C TYR A 163 -3.99 -9.67 11.04
N GLU A 164 -4.90 -8.72 11.24
CA GLU A 164 -4.54 -7.30 11.43
C GLU A 164 -3.63 -7.09 12.64
N GLN A 165 -3.91 -7.78 13.74
CA GLN A 165 -3.05 -7.78 14.93
C GLN A 165 -1.68 -8.40 14.63
N ASN A 166 -1.63 -9.47 13.85
CA ASN A 166 -0.38 -10.09 13.40
C ASN A 166 0.43 -9.16 12.50
N LEU A 167 -0.22 -8.37 11.62
CA LEU A 167 0.47 -7.34 10.82
C LEU A 167 1.11 -6.28 11.72
N ALA A 168 0.42 -5.84 12.78
CA ALA A 168 0.98 -4.91 13.75
C ALA A 168 2.20 -5.50 14.49
N LEU A 169 2.15 -6.78 14.88
CA LEU A 169 3.30 -7.47 15.48
C LEU A 169 4.45 -7.66 14.48
N LEU A 170 4.13 -8.06 13.24
CA LEU A 170 5.11 -8.22 12.17
C LEU A 170 5.85 -6.91 11.91
N LYS A 171 5.14 -5.78 11.91
CA LYS A 171 5.75 -4.45 11.80
C LYS A 171 6.76 -4.19 12.92
N LYS A 172 6.43 -4.52 14.16
CA LYS A 172 7.38 -4.39 15.27
C LYS A 172 8.58 -5.32 15.12
N ILE A 173 8.37 -6.57 14.69
CA ILE A 173 9.45 -7.51 14.35
C ILE A 173 10.37 -6.89 13.30
N ARG A 174 9.83 -6.27 12.25
CA ARG A 174 10.63 -5.60 11.22
C ARG A 174 11.43 -4.43 11.79
N PHE A 175 10.90 -3.66 12.74
CA PHE A 175 11.68 -2.62 13.41
C PHE A 175 12.82 -3.19 14.25
N ASP A 176 12.57 -4.28 14.99
CA ASP A 176 13.59 -4.92 15.83
C ASP A 176 14.68 -5.59 14.98
N VAL A 177 14.30 -6.24 13.86
CA VAL A 177 15.24 -6.76 12.86
C VAL A 177 16.04 -5.60 12.24
N GLY A 178 15.39 -4.47 11.94
CA GLY A 178 16.09 -3.28 11.45
C GLY A 178 17.09 -2.73 12.44
N ALA A 179 16.80 -2.83 13.75
CA ALA A 179 17.75 -2.49 14.80
C ALA A 179 18.95 -3.44 14.81
N LEU A 180 18.75 -4.76 14.69
CA LEU A 180 19.85 -5.73 14.56
C LEU A 180 20.73 -5.48 13.33
N GLU A 181 20.12 -5.22 12.18
CA GLU A 181 20.84 -4.89 10.94
C GLU A 181 21.68 -3.61 11.12
N ASN A 182 21.16 -2.61 11.84
CA ASN A 182 21.90 -1.40 12.16
C ASN A 182 23.07 -1.64 13.11
N LEU A 183 22.94 -2.59 14.06
CA LEU A 183 24.06 -2.99 14.91
C LEU A 183 25.15 -3.68 14.09
N ALA A 184 24.78 -4.54 13.14
CA ALA A 184 25.73 -5.19 12.22
C ALA A 184 26.49 -4.15 11.38
N LEU A 185 25.78 -3.20 10.77
CA LEU A 185 26.40 -2.09 10.03
C LEU A 185 27.30 -1.23 10.94
N GLY A 186 26.86 -0.95 12.17
CA GLY A 186 27.66 -0.21 13.16
C GLY A 186 28.96 -0.94 13.56
N ALA A 187 28.94 -2.28 13.54
CA ALA A 187 30.12 -3.12 13.76
C ALA A 187 31.00 -3.28 12.51
N GLY A 188 30.69 -2.60 11.41
CA GLY A 188 31.39 -2.72 10.13
C GLY A 188 31.21 -4.08 9.47
N LYS A 189 30.09 -4.77 9.76
CA LYS A 189 29.75 -6.08 9.20
C LYS A 189 28.63 -5.94 8.18
N ASP A 190 28.70 -6.74 7.13
CA ASP A 190 27.63 -6.84 6.15
C ASP A 190 26.44 -7.62 6.74
N PRO A 191 25.25 -7.01 6.91
CA PRO A 191 24.07 -7.69 7.44
C PRO A 191 23.44 -8.67 6.44
N GLY A 192 23.87 -8.72 5.17
CA GLY A 192 23.14 -9.42 4.12
C GLY A 192 21.95 -8.60 3.62
N ALA A 193 20.94 -9.28 3.04
CA ALA A 193 19.74 -8.61 2.55
C ALA A 193 18.97 -7.93 3.70
N LEU A 194 18.41 -6.76 3.44
CA LEU A 194 17.71 -5.99 4.48
C LEU A 194 16.21 -6.34 4.54
N PHE A 195 15.77 -6.87 5.67
CA PHE A 195 14.37 -7.20 5.93
C PHE A 195 13.69 -6.19 6.87
N GLY A 196 14.50 -5.53 7.71
CA GLY A 196 14.03 -4.63 8.73
C GLY A 196 13.55 -3.26 8.22
N GLU A 197 12.74 -2.59 9.03
CA GLU A 197 12.31 -1.21 8.79
C GLU A 197 13.00 -0.26 9.78
N VAL A 198 13.17 1.01 9.40
CA VAL A 198 13.68 2.05 10.31
C VAL A 198 12.49 2.90 10.78
N PRO A 199 12.16 2.97 12.09
CA PRO A 199 10.97 3.65 12.60
C PRO A 199 10.79 5.12 12.14
N ASN A 200 11.90 5.79 11.84
CA ASN A 200 11.94 7.19 11.43
C ASN A 200 12.63 7.40 10.06
N ALA A 201 12.63 6.38 9.19
CA ALA A 201 13.07 6.60 7.82
C ALA A 201 12.23 7.73 7.18
N PRO A 202 12.85 8.64 6.41
CA PRO A 202 12.10 9.62 5.66
C PRO A 202 11.16 8.87 4.72
N LYS A 203 9.85 9.13 4.84
CA LYS A 203 8.89 8.57 3.90
C LYS A 203 9.19 9.16 2.52
N PRO A 204 9.27 8.33 1.46
CA PRO A 204 9.43 8.86 0.13
C PRO A 204 8.23 9.77 -0.21
N PRO A 205 8.43 10.79 -1.05
CA PRO A 205 7.35 11.65 -1.48
C PRO A 205 6.27 10.80 -2.16
N THR A 206 5.05 10.84 -1.62
CA THR A 206 3.91 10.11 -2.16
C THR A 206 3.46 10.70 -3.49
N ASP A 207 3.51 12.04 -3.58
CA ASP A 207 3.12 12.81 -4.76
C ASP A 207 4.26 13.76 -5.08
N ILE A 208 4.88 13.61 -6.26
CA ILE A 208 5.72 14.67 -6.81
C ILE A 208 4.76 15.69 -7.39
N PRO A 209 4.75 16.95 -6.90
CA PRO A 209 3.91 17.98 -7.48
C PRO A 209 4.39 18.25 -8.90
N ILE A 210 3.72 17.65 -9.87
CA ILE A 210 3.92 17.91 -11.28
C ILE A 210 3.12 19.17 -11.61
N GLN A 211 3.75 20.10 -12.34
CA GLN A 211 3.06 21.30 -12.78
C GLN A 211 1.89 20.92 -13.70
N PRO A 212 0.73 21.61 -13.59
CA PRO A 212 -0.48 21.32 -14.33
C PRO A 212 -0.32 21.07 -15.85
N ASP A 213 0.63 21.75 -16.47
CA ASP A 213 0.99 21.73 -17.89
C ASP A 213 1.84 20.51 -18.31
N HIS A 214 2.48 19.83 -17.35
CA HIS A 214 3.26 18.63 -17.60
C HIS A 214 2.43 17.34 -17.56
N TYR A 215 1.17 17.40 -17.15
CA TYR A 215 0.29 16.24 -17.22
C TYR A 215 -0.12 15.98 -18.67
N GLY A 216 -0.08 14.70 -19.06
CA GLY A 216 -0.81 14.24 -20.23
C GLY A 216 -2.32 14.46 -20.06
N SER A 217 -3.08 14.24 -21.13
CA SER A 217 -4.54 14.26 -21.05
C SER A 217 -5.11 12.93 -21.53
N VAL A 218 -6.12 12.43 -20.82
CA VAL A 218 -6.88 11.23 -21.19
C VAL A 218 -8.34 11.59 -21.44
N ILE A 219 -9.00 10.81 -22.30
CA ILE A 219 -10.43 10.97 -22.59
C ILE A 219 -11.22 9.99 -21.73
N PHE A 220 -11.98 10.53 -20.78
CA PHE A 220 -12.97 9.81 -19.99
C PHE A 220 -14.28 9.73 -20.77
N ARG A 221 -14.55 8.56 -21.36
CA ARG A 221 -15.71 8.34 -22.23
C ARG A 221 -16.90 7.81 -21.44
N VAL A 222 -18.03 8.52 -21.55
CA VAL A 222 -19.32 8.13 -20.98
C VAL A 222 -20.30 7.84 -22.11
N ILE A 223 -20.81 6.61 -22.17
CA ILE A 223 -21.77 6.18 -23.20
C ILE A 223 -23.07 5.78 -22.50
N TYR A 224 -24.18 6.34 -22.98
CA TYR A 224 -25.53 5.90 -22.62
C TYR A 224 -26.25 5.45 -23.88
N ARG A 225 -26.99 4.35 -23.77
CA ARG A 225 -27.83 3.81 -24.84
C ARG A 225 -29.25 3.66 -24.33
N ASN A 226 -30.22 4.15 -25.08
CA ASN A 226 -31.63 3.83 -24.85
C ASN A 226 -31.92 2.43 -25.39
N PRO A 227 -32.27 1.45 -24.54
CA PRO A 227 -32.60 0.10 -24.98
C PRO A 227 -34.02 -0.01 -25.53
N SER A 228 -34.89 1.01 -25.35
CA SER A 228 -36.25 0.99 -25.90
C SER A 228 -36.22 1.26 -27.40
N ASP A 229 -37.05 0.52 -28.14
CA ASP A 229 -37.26 0.68 -29.58
C ASP A 229 -38.41 1.65 -29.90
N THR A 230 -39.23 2.02 -28.91
CA THR A 230 -40.44 2.83 -29.09
C THR A 230 -40.45 4.11 -28.26
N ASP A 231 -39.93 4.08 -27.03
CA ASP A 231 -40.11 5.17 -26.07
C ASP A 231 -38.86 6.05 -25.93
N LYS A 232 -39.10 7.36 -25.81
CA LYS A 232 -38.06 8.31 -25.44
C LYS A 232 -37.69 8.12 -23.97
N LEU A 233 -36.40 8.10 -23.68
CA LEU A 233 -35.87 7.96 -22.33
C LEU A 233 -35.25 9.28 -21.88
N LYS A 234 -35.81 9.91 -20.85
CA LYS A 234 -35.23 11.08 -20.19
C LYS A 234 -34.42 10.62 -18.97
N ILE A 235 -33.10 10.82 -19.01
CA ILE A 235 -32.20 10.44 -17.91
C ILE A 235 -31.43 11.62 -17.35
N ASN A 236 -31.09 11.52 -16.07
CA ASN A 236 -30.08 12.36 -15.44
C ASN A 236 -28.76 11.60 -15.43
N ILE A 237 -27.75 12.17 -16.08
CA ILE A 237 -26.42 11.60 -16.15
C ILE A 237 -25.65 12.08 -14.93
N ARG A 238 -25.08 11.15 -14.17
CA ARG A 238 -24.10 11.43 -13.12
C ARG A 238 -23.05 10.33 -13.11
N ARG A 239 -21.78 10.71 -13.25
CA ARG A 239 -20.63 9.80 -13.22
C ARG A 239 -19.55 10.36 -12.33
N GLU A 240 -19.22 9.63 -11.26
CA GLU A 240 -18.09 9.96 -10.41
C GLU A 240 -16.78 9.74 -11.19
N LEU A 241 -15.89 10.71 -11.08
CA LEU A 241 -14.51 10.55 -11.55
C LEU A 241 -13.71 9.80 -10.46
N PRO A 242 -12.60 9.17 -10.85
CA PRO A 242 -11.67 8.58 -9.88
C PRO A 242 -11.24 9.60 -8.80
N PRO A 243 -11.00 9.15 -7.56
CA PRO A 243 -10.76 10.04 -6.42
C PRO A 243 -9.50 10.93 -6.56
N GLU A 244 -8.56 10.57 -7.42
CA GLU A 244 -7.34 11.35 -7.70
C GLU A 244 -7.60 12.56 -8.60
N VAL A 245 -8.74 12.60 -9.30
CA VAL A 245 -9.09 13.66 -10.24
C VAL A 245 -9.91 14.71 -9.53
N LYS A 246 -9.37 15.92 -9.43
CA LYS A 246 -10.09 17.08 -8.88
C LYS A 246 -10.81 17.84 -9.99
N SER A 247 -11.68 18.78 -9.61
CA SER A 247 -12.38 19.65 -10.57
C SER A 247 -11.42 20.45 -11.45
N GLU A 248 -10.28 20.87 -10.91
CA GLU A 248 -9.20 21.57 -11.63
C GLU A 248 -8.44 20.69 -12.64
N ASP A 249 -8.60 19.37 -12.55
CA ASP A 249 -7.99 18.41 -13.47
C ASP A 249 -8.90 18.09 -14.66
N VAL A 250 -10.15 18.56 -14.66
CA VAL A 250 -11.06 18.43 -15.82
C VAL A 250 -10.79 19.57 -16.79
N LEU A 251 -10.18 19.24 -17.93
CA LEU A 251 -9.79 20.22 -18.97
C LEU A 251 -10.98 20.57 -19.87
N ASP A 252 -11.83 19.59 -20.16
CA ASP A 252 -13.07 19.74 -20.93
C ASP A 252 -14.10 18.72 -20.42
N GLY A 253 -15.31 19.17 -20.06
CA GLY A 253 -16.39 18.29 -19.61
C GLY A 253 -17.04 17.47 -20.73
N GLY A 254 -16.73 17.74 -22.00
CA GLY A 254 -17.30 17.01 -23.14
C GLY A 254 -18.81 17.20 -23.28
N GLY A 255 -19.31 18.37 -22.86
CA GLY A 255 -20.74 18.68 -22.81
C GLY A 255 -21.47 18.24 -21.53
N LEU A 256 -20.73 17.71 -20.54
CA LEU A 256 -21.18 17.49 -19.16
C LEU A 256 -20.69 18.64 -18.25
N GLU A 257 -21.45 18.92 -17.20
CA GLU A 257 -21.06 19.84 -16.14
C GLU A 257 -20.19 19.13 -15.10
N VAL A 258 -19.28 19.88 -14.45
CA VAL A 258 -18.36 19.36 -13.44
C VAL A 258 -18.78 19.91 -12.09
N ALA A 259 -18.97 19.03 -11.13
CA ALA A 259 -19.20 19.41 -9.74
C ALA A 259 -18.38 18.56 -8.78
N THR A 260 -18.23 19.04 -7.55
CA THR A 260 -17.56 18.32 -6.48
C THR A 260 -18.54 18.10 -5.35
N ASP A 261 -18.67 16.86 -4.91
CA ASP A 261 -19.53 16.51 -3.77
C ASP A 261 -18.89 17.02 -2.47
N SER A 262 -19.57 17.92 -1.76
CA SER A 262 -19.03 18.57 -0.56
C SER A 262 -18.80 17.61 0.61
N ARG A 263 -19.48 16.47 0.64
CA ARG A 263 -19.34 15.47 1.71
C ARG A 263 -18.17 14.54 1.46
N THR A 264 -18.00 14.10 0.22
CA THR A 264 -16.97 13.11 -0.15
C THR A 264 -15.71 13.75 -0.72
N GLY A 265 -15.76 15.01 -1.13
CA GLY A 265 -14.70 15.70 -1.86
C GLY A 265 -14.50 15.20 -3.29
N ARG A 266 -15.35 14.28 -3.78
CA ARG A 266 -15.18 13.66 -5.10
C ARG A 266 -15.76 14.50 -6.20
N THR A 267 -15.00 14.63 -7.29
CA THR A 267 -15.47 15.27 -8.51
C THR A 267 -16.32 14.31 -9.33
N TYR A 268 -17.42 14.81 -9.88
CA TYR A 268 -18.31 14.06 -10.75
C TYR A 268 -18.73 14.90 -11.95
N LEU A 269 -18.99 14.21 -13.05
CA LEU A 269 -19.57 14.77 -14.26
C LEU A 269 -21.07 14.53 -14.25
N TYR A 270 -21.87 15.54 -14.59
CA TYR A 270 -23.32 15.39 -14.63
C TYR A 270 -23.97 16.19 -15.75
N LYS A 271 -25.19 15.79 -16.11
CA LYS A 271 -26.08 16.52 -17.02
C LYS A 271 -27.52 16.11 -16.77
N GLU A 272 -28.39 17.08 -16.52
CA GLU A 272 -29.80 16.84 -16.23
C GLU A 272 -30.65 16.80 -17.50
N GLY A 273 -31.70 15.98 -17.47
CA GLY A 273 -32.74 15.99 -18.49
C GLY A 273 -32.28 15.60 -19.89
N VAL A 274 -31.30 14.71 -20.03
CA VAL A 274 -30.84 14.22 -21.34
C VAL A 274 -31.92 13.31 -21.92
N GLU A 275 -32.49 13.71 -23.05
CA GLU A 275 -33.48 12.93 -23.79
C GLU A 275 -32.79 12.06 -24.84
N LEU A 276 -33.03 10.75 -24.76
CA LEU A 276 -32.55 9.76 -25.72
C LEU A 276 -33.73 9.23 -26.53
N LEU A 277 -33.66 9.34 -27.85
CA LEU A 277 -34.61 8.70 -28.75
C LEU A 277 -34.49 7.16 -28.68
N PRO A 278 -35.50 6.42 -29.13
CA PRO A 278 -35.43 4.96 -29.16
C PRO A 278 -34.20 4.45 -29.95
N GLY A 279 -33.49 3.47 -29.38
CA GLY A 279 -32.24 2.93 -29.93
C GLY A 279 -31.03 3.88 -29.94
N GLN A 280 -31.19 5.16 -29.59
CA GLN A 280 -30.13 6.15 -29.67
C GLN A 280 -29.05 5.90 -28.61
N SER A 281 -27.79 6.09 -29.01
CA SER A 281 -26.66 6.17 -28.09
C SER A 281 -26.08 7.58 -28.11
N VAL A 282 -25.83 8.14 -26.93
CA VAL A 282 -25.14 9.42 -26.78
C VAL A 282 -23.80 9.16 -26.09
N ARG A 283 -22.77 9.83 -26.59
CA ARG A 283 -21.39 9.73 -26.11
C ARG A 283 -20.92 11.10 -25.65
N PHE A 284 -20.37 11.14 -24.45
CA PHE A 284 -19.68 12.30 -23.88
C PHE A 284 -18.22 11.93 -23.68
N ASP A 285 -17.32 12.74 -24.22
CA ASP A 285 -15.88 12.54 -24.11
C ASP A 285 -15.31 13.69 -23.27
N ALA A 286 -15.19 13.47 -21.96
CA ALA A 286 -14.57 14.45 -21.08
C ALA A 286 -13.05 14.32 -21.15
N LYS A 287 -12.34 15.43 -21.37
CA LYS A 287 -10.88 15.47 -21.35
C LYS A 287 -10.41 15.82 -19.96
N ILE A 288 -9.63 14.94 -19.33
CA ILE A 288 -9.10 15.13 -17.98
C ILE A 288 -7.57 15.00 -18.00
N ARG A 289 -6.90 15.59 -17.01
CA ARG A 289 -5.47 15.36 -16.79
C ARG A 289 -5.20 13.92 -16.38
N ASP A 290 -4.15 13.36 -16.94
CA ASP A 290 -3.71 12.00 -16.66
C ASP A 290 -2.92 11.96 -15.35
N LYS A 291 -3.62 11.77 -14.23
CA LYS A 291 -3.02 11.73 -12.89
C LYS A 291 -2.22 10.45 -12.62
N TRP A 292 -2.31 9.45 -13.50
CA TRP A 292 -1.74 8.13 -13.27
C TRP A 292 -0.43 7.91 -14.02
N ASN A 293 -0.25 8.56 -15.17
CA ASN A 293 1.01 8.54 -15.91
C ASN A 293 2.08 9.50 -15.33
N ILE A 294 2.21 9.53 -14.00
CA ILE A 294 3.19 10.34 -13.26
C ILE A 294 4.44 9.55 -12.86
N ASN A 295 4.50 8.27 -13.24
CA ASN A 295 5.52 7.35 -12.79
C ASN A 295 6.92 7.74 -13.32
N LEU A 296 7.05 8.38 -14.49
CA LEU A 296 8.36 8.74 -15.05
C LEU A 296 9.15 9.74 -14.18
N PRO A 297 8.59 10.89 -13.76
CA PRO A 297 9.25 11.77 -12.78
C PRO A 297 9.63 11.04 -11.50
N LEU A 298 8.74 10.20 -10.96
CA LEU A 298 8.99 9.46 -9.72
C LEU A 298 10.11 8.45 -9.87
N ILE A 299 10.11 7.65 -10.94
CA ILE A 299 11.19 6.71 -11.29
C ILE A 299 12.52 7.46 -11.36
N LYS A 300 12.56 8.62 -12.04
CA LYS A 300 13.78 9.43 -12.15
C LYS A 300 14.29 9.90 -10.79
N THR A 301 13.41 10.41 -9.92
CA THR A 301 13.80 10.83 -8.56
C THR A 301 14.32 9.66 -7.73
N VAL A 302 13.62 8.52 -7.74
CA VAL A 302 14.03 7.33 -6.99
C VAL A 302 15.35 6.77 -7.52
N ARG A 303 15.54 6.78 -8.85
CA ARG A 303 16.78 6.36 -9.53
C ARG A 303 17.97 7.21 -9.09
N ILE A 304 17.84 8.54 -9.10
CA ILE A 304 18.89 9.47 -8.65
C ILE A 304 19.24 9.18 -7.18
N ASN A 305 18.24 9.10 -6.31
CA ASN A 305 18.45 8.79 -4.90
C ASN A 305 19.15 7.43 -4.71
N CYS A 306 18.77 6.42 -5.50
CA CYS A 306 19.36 5.10 -5.45
C CYS A 306 20.83 5.12 -5.90
N GLN A 307 21.16 5.85 -6.97
CA GLN A 307 22.53 6.01 -7.46
C GLN A 307 23.41 6.77 -6.45
N ASP A 308 22.89 7.82 -5.82
CA ASP A 308 23.59 8.56 -4.77
C ASP A 308 23.90 7.69 -3.56
N VAL A 309 22.95 6.84 -3.15
CA VAL A 309 23.15 5.87 -2.05
C VAL A 309 24.15 4.79 -2.47
N LEU A 310 24.04 4.25 -3.69
CA LEU A 310 24.96 3.24 -4.20
C LEU A 310 26.41 3.75 -4.22
N THR A 311 26.63 4.97 -4.72
CA THR A 311 27.96 5.60 -4.73
C THR A 311 28.54 5.72 -3.33
N LYS A 312 27.71 6.02 -2.32
CA LYS A 312 28.14 6.08 -0.91
C LYS A 312 28.49 4.71 -0.36
N VAL A 313 27.69 3.68 -0.68
CA VAL A 313 27.97 2.30 -0.25
C VAL A 313 29.27 1.80 -0.86
N GLU A 314 29.46 1.97 -2.16
CA GLU A 314 30.69 1.60 -2.88
C GLU A 314 31.92 2.31 -2.31
N ALA A 315 31.78 3.59 -1.94
CA ALA A 315 32.88 4.36 -1.34
C ALA A 315 33.26 3.90 0.07
N ILE A 316 32.30 3.43 0.88
CA ILE A 316 32.59 2.85 2.19
C ILE A 316 33.22 1.46 2.03
N GLY A 317 32.73 0.68 1.06
CA GLY A 317 33.13 -0.69 0.81
C GLY A 317 32.65 -1.66 1.90
N GLY A 318 32.76 -2.96 1.62
CA GLY A 318 32.48 -4.02 2.61
C GLY A 318 31.00 -4.39 2.81
N TYR A 319 30.07 -3.77 2.06
CA TYR A 319 28.63 -4.06 2.12
C TYR A 319 28.10 -4.56 0.78
N LYS A 320 28.55 -5.75 0.36
CA LYS A 320 28.24 -6.30 -0.97
C LYS A 320 26.74 -6.54 -1.16
N SER A 321 26.04 -6.96 -0.12
CA SER A 321 24.58 -7.18 -0.20
C SER A 321 23.83 -5.88 -0.49
N LEU A 322 24.25 -4.76 0.11
CA LEU A 322 23.61 -3.46 -0.10
C LEU A 322 23.86 -2.94 -1.51
N GLU A 323 25.06 -3.15 -2.04
CA GLU A 323 25.36 -2.84 -3.45
C GLU A 323 24.47 -3.65 -4.38
N GLU A 324 24.34 -4.95 -4.15
CA GLU A 324 23.49 -5.84 -4.94
C GLU A 324 22.01 -5.44 -4.85
N ASP A 325 21.49 -5.17 -3.65
CA ASP A 325 20.12 -4.70 -3.44
C ASP A 325 19.84 -3.39 -4.19
N LEU A 326 20.76 -2.41 -4.13
CA LEU A 326 20.61 -1.14 -4.85
C LEU A 326 20.68 -1.32 -6.36
N ARG A 327 21.55 -2.21 -6.87
CA ARG A 327 21.59 -2.55 -8.30
C ARG A 327 20.31 -3.25 -8.76
N ASN A 328 19.78 -4.15 -7.93
CA ASN A 328 18.51 -4.83 -8.19
C ASN A 328 17.35 -3.83 -8.24
N ILE A 329 17.34 -2.84 -7.33
CA ILE A 329 16.35 -1.74 -7.36
C ILE A 329 16.45 -0.93 -8.66
N LEU A 330 17.66 -0.58 -9.10
CA LEU A 330 17.86 0.13 -10.37
C LEU A 330 17.36 -0.70 -11.56
N SER A 331 17.67 -1.99 -11.58
CA SER A 331 17.18 -2.91 -12.62
C SER A 331 15.66 -3.04 -12.61
N GLU A 332 15.02 -3.04 -11.44
CA GLU A 332 13.56 -3.10 -11.34
C GLU A 332 12.91 -1.78 -11.80
N LEU A 333 13.51 -0.63 -11.50
CA LEU A 333 13.08 0.66 -12.04
C LEU A 333 13.16 0.70 -13.56
N ASP A 334 14.24 0.16 -14.15
CA ASP A 334 14.37 0.00 -15.61
C ASP A 334 13.30 -0.92 -16.20
N ALA A 335 12.93 -1.99 -15.49
CA ALA A 335 11.88 -2.89 -15.93
C ALA A 335 10.51 -2.19 -15.89
N ILE A 336 10.18 -1.49 -14.80
CA ILE A 336 8.92 -0.74 -14.65
C ILE A 336 8.80 0.34 -15.73
N GLU A 337 9.89 1.05 -16.05
CA GLU A 337 9.91 2.09 -17.08
C GLU A 337 9.62 1.53 -18.49
N LYS A 338 10.02 0.28 -18.77
CA LYS A 338 9.80 -0.40 -20.06
C LYS A 338 8.45 -1.12 -20.16
N GLU A 339 7.72 -1.27 -19.06
CA GLU A 339 6.41 -1.91 -19.06
C GLU A 339 5.39 -1.03 -19.80
N ASN A 340 4.86 -1.55 -20.92
CA ASN A 340 3.81 -0.88 -21.66
C ASN A 340 2.46 -1.03 -20.93
N GLY A 341 1.82 0.09 -20.64
CA GLY A 341 0.46 0.12 -20.11
C GLY A 341 -0.61 -0.20 -21.17
N PRO A 342 -1.87 -0.38 -20.74
CA PRO A 342 -3.00 -0.51 -21.66
C PRO A 342 -3.09 0.71 -22.60
N GLY A 343 -3.29 0.50 -23.90
CA GLY A 343 -3.36 1.59 -24.89
C GLY A 343 -4.63 2.44 -24.83
N THR A 344 -5.64 2.02 -24.06
CA THR A 344 -6.92 2.72 -23.91
C THR A 344 -7.20 3.04 -22.45
N PHE A 345 -7.65 4.27 -22.19
CA PHE A 345 -8.07 4.69 -20.86
C PHE A 345 -9.33 3.92 -20.40
N GLY A 346 -9.28 3.38 -19.18
CA GLY A 346 -10.33 2.59 -18.57
C GLY A 346 -9.90 2.03 -17.21
N PRO A 347 -10.71 1.15 -16.56
CA PRO A 347 -10.37 0.59 -15.25
C PRO A 347 -9.02 -0.14 -15.22
N ALA A 348 -8.71 -0.90 -16.27
CA ALA A 348 -7.42 -1.59 -16.42
C ALA A 348 -6.23 -0.62 -16.52
N TYR A 349 -6.41 0.53 -17.16
CA TYR A 349 -5.40 1.58 -17.25
C TYR A 349 -5.08 2.14 -15.86
N ILE A 350 -6.11 2.57 -15.12
CA ILE A 350 -5.96 3.13 -13.77
C ILE A 350 -5.31 2.09 -12.83
N TYR A 351 -5.79 0.86 -12.87
CA TYR A 351 -5.22 -0.24 -12.07
C TYR A 351 -3.74 -0.48 -12.39
N PHE A 352 -3.37 -0.52 -13.67
CA PHE A 352 -1.98 -0.72 -14.10
C PHE A 352 -1.05 0.33 -13.50
N TYR A 353 -1.40 1.61 -13.63
CA TYR A 353 -0.54 2.69 -13.15
C TYR A 353 -0.52 2.80 -11.63
N ARG A 354 -1.65 2.58 -10.93
CA ARG A 354 -1.67 2.48 -9.46
C ARG A 354 -0.72 1.38 -8.97
N ARG A 355 -0.76 0.20 -9.61
CA ARG A 355 0.13 -0.92 -9.29
C ARG A 355 1.60 -0.55 -9.50
N GLN A 356 1.92 0.14 -10.61
CA GLN A 356 3.27 0.62 -10.84
C GLN A 356 3.70 1.64 -9.78
N SER A 357 2.85 2.60 -9.42
CA SER A 357 3.15 3.59 -8.39
C SER A 357 3.45 2.94 -7.04
N GLU A 358 2.67 1.92 -6.63
CA GLU A 358 2.93 1.16 -5.40
C GLU A 358 4.26 0.39 -5.44
N ARG A 359 4.62 -0.20 -6.59
CA ARG A 359 5.94 -0.84 -6.77
C ARG A 359 7.07 0.19 -6.62
N ILE A 360 6.96 1.33 -7.32
CA ILE A 360 7.96 2.40 -7.24
C ILE A 360 8.07 2.93 -5.81
N ARG A 361 6.95 3.10 -5.10
CA ARG A 361 6.92 3.50 -3.70
C ARG A 361 7.66 2.51 -2.81
N THR A 362 7.41 1.22 -3.00
CA THR A 362 8.10 0.16 -2.25
C THR A 362 9.61 0.23 -2.48
N LEU A 363 10.06 0.46 -3.71
CA LEU A 363 11.47 0.65 -4.04
C LEU A 363 12.04 1.93 -3.41
N ALA A 364 11.29 3.04 -3.45
CA ALA A 364 11.67 4.29 -2.83
C ALA A 364 11.82 4.16 -1.31
N GLU A 365 10.92 3.42 -0.66
CA GLU A 365 10.99 3.11 0.77
C GLU A 365 12.23 2.27 1.09
N LYS A 366 12.58 1.27 0.27
CA LYS A 366 13.82 0.50 0.41
C LYS A 366 15.06 1.39 0.31
N VAL A 367 15.13 2.26 -0.71
CA VAL A 367 16.25 3.21 -0.89
C VAL A 367 16.34 4.17 0.31
N ALA A 368 15.21 4.71 0.76
CA ALA A 368 15.15 5.61 1.91
C ALA A 368 15.59 4.92 3.20
N ASN A 369 15.19 3.66 3.39
CA ASN A 369 15.63 2.83 4.51
C ASN A 369 17.16 2.63 4.47
N ILE A 370 17.73 2.20 3.35
CA ILE A 370 19.19 2.02 3.21
C ILE A 370 19.91 3.35 3.51
N SER A 371 19.46 4.43 2.88
CA SER A 371 20.02 5.78 3.09
C SER A 371 19.99 6.20 4.57
N ALA A 372 18.88 5.99 5.26
CA ALA A 372 18.72 6.35 6.67
C ALA A 372 19.69 5.59 7.60
N ARG A 373 20.06 4.35 7.25
CA ARG A 373 21.00 3.53 8.03
C ARG A 373 22.44 3.94 7.84
N LEU A 374 22.78 4.41 6.64
CA LEU A 374 24.12 4.89 6.28
C LEU A 374 24.38 6.32 6.72
N GLN A 375 23.33 7.09 7.04
CA GLN A 375 23.53 8.43 7.59
C GLN A 375 24.30 8.33 8.90
N PRO A 376 25.40 9.10 9.06
CA PRO A 376 26.10 9.14 10.33
C PRO A 376 25.07 9.52 11.40
N LYS A 377 24.95 8.69 12.45
CA LYS A 377 24.11 9.02 13.60
C LYS A 377 24.59 10.39 14.06
N LYS A 378 23.81 11.44 13.79
CA LYS A 378 24.09 12.77 14.34
C LYS A 378 24.31 12.51 15.83
N PRO A 379 25.45 12.93 16.41
CA PRO A 379 25.68 12.70 17.83
C PRO A 379 24.41 13.17 18.53
N ALA A 380 23.81 12.28 19.32
CA ALA A 380 22.60 12.60 20.07
C ALA A 380 22.92 13.94 20.72
N ARG A 381 22.22 15.01 20.30
CA ARG A 381 22.42 16.32 20.89
C ARG A 381 22.05 16.10 22.36
N LEU A 382 23.07 15.93 23.20
CA LEU A 382 23.00 15.86 24.64
C LEU A 382 22.65 17.28 25.09
N GLY A 383 21.44 17.68 24.76
CA GLY A 383 20.94 19.02 24.82
C GLY A 383 19.45 18.90 25.01
N ILE A 384 18.99 19.37 26.17
CA ILE A 384 17.60 19.43 26.58
C ILE A 384 16.74 19.80 25.36
N PRO A 385 15.72 19.01 25.01
CA PRO A 385 14.85 19.32 23.87
C PRO A 385 14.09 20.61 24.17
N GLY A 386 14.67 21.73 23.75
CA GLY A 386 14.15 23.07 23.90
C GLY A 386 14.68 23.92 22.76
N LYS A 387 13.88 24.86 22.27
CA LYS A 387 14.39 25.88 21.35
C LYS A 387 15.58 26.56 22.04
N PRO A 388 16.71 26.77 21.35
CA PRO A 388 17.82 27.50 21.95
C PRO A 388 17.30 28.83 22.49
N PRO A 389 17.71 29.27 23.69
CA PRO A 389 17.29 30.55 24.24
C PRO A 389 17.60 31.64 23.21
N THR A 390 16.63 32.54 23.00
CA THR A 390 16.87 33.67 22.10
C THR A 390 18.05 34.48 22.64
N PRO A 391 18.81 35.22 21.80
CA PRO A 391 19.93 36.04 22.28
C PRO A 391 19.55 36.95 23.45
N LYS A 392 18.31 37.46 23.44
CA LYS A 392 17.73 38.25 24.53
C LYS A 392 17.60 37.46 25.83
N THR A 393 17.12 36.21 25.75
CA THR A 393 17.02 35.30 26.90
C THR A 393 18.42 34.95 27.44
N THR A 394 19.39 34.72 26.56
CA THR A 394 20.79 34.43 26.96
C THR A 394 21.40 35.60 27.73
N TRP A 395 21.28 36.83 27.22
CA TRP A 395 21.77 38.03 27.92
C TRP A 395 21.06 38.26 29.25
N MET A 396 19.74 38.04 29.30
CA MET A 396 18.98 38.13 30.56
C MET A 396 19.49 37.14 31.61
N ILE A 397 19.78 35.90 31.24
CA ILE A 397 20.37 34.89 32.14
C ILE A 397 21.74 35.36 32.65
N ILE A 398 22.59 35.89 31.76
CA ILE A 398 23.92 36.41 32.13
C ILE A 398 23.79 37.54 33.15
N TYR A 399 22.89 38.51 32.94
CA TYR A 399 22.68 39.61 33.90
C TYR A 399 22.12 39.14 35.24
N ILE A 400 21.24 38.13 35.25
CA ILE A 400 20.74 37.54 36.49
C ILE A 400 21.88 36.91 37.29
N ILE A 401 22.76 36.15 36.61
CA ILE A 401 23.93 35.53 37.26
C ILE A 401 24.90 36.59 37.80
N LEU A 402 25.19 37.63 37.00
CA LEU A 402 26.06 38.73 37.43
C LEU A 402 25.47 39.51 38.61
N GLY A 403 24.17 39.80 38.58
CA GLY A 403 23.47 40.45 39.68
C GLY A 403 23.48 39.62 40.95
N PHE A 404 23.24 38.31 40.83
CA PHE A 404 23.34 37.38 41.95
C PHE A 404 24.74 37.36 42.56
N LEU A 405 25.79 37.25 41.73
CA LEU A 405 27.19 37.28 42.18
C LEU A 405 27.56 38.61 42.84
N ALA A 406 27.06 39.73 42.33
CA ALA A 406 27.27 41.04 42.94
C ALA A 406 26.62 41.14 44.33
N ILE A 407 25.37 40.67 44.47
CA ILE A 407 24.66 40.65 45.76
C ILE A 407 25.39 39.73 46.75
N LEU A 408 25.80 38.55 46.31
CA LEU A 408 26.50 37.58 47.15
C LEU A 408 27.85 38.12 47.62
N SER A 409 28.58 38.81 46.72
CA SER A 409 29.84 39.48 47.05
C SER A 409 29.63 40.63 48.04
N LEU A 410 28.56 41.42 47.88
CA LEU A 410 28.20 42.50 48.81
C LEU A 410 27.84 41.96 50.19
N LEU A 411 27.07 40.87 50.25
CA LEU A 411 26.73 40.20 51.52
C LEU A 411 27.97 39.66 52.23
N PHE A 412 28.92 39.09 51.49
CA PHE A 412 30.21 38.66 52.05
C PHE A 412 31.03 39.85 52.56
N PHE A 413 31.06 40.95 51.80
CA PHE A 413 31.76 42.17 52.18
C PHE A 413 31.17 42.84 53.42
N LEU A 414 29.84 42.88 53.56
CA LEU A 414 29.15 43.45 54.73
C LEU A 414 29.19 42.56 55.97
N ARG A 415 29.40 41.25 55.78
CA ARG A 415 29.56 40.29 56.89
C ARG A 415 30.97 40.34 57.50
N TRP A 416 31.96 40.69 56.69
CA TRP A 416 33.36 40.84 57.10
C TRP A 416 33.57 42.21 57.74
#